data_AF-A0A1B8TSS3-F1
#
_entry.id   AF-A0A1B8TSS3-F1
#
_cell.length_a   1.000
_cell.length_b   1.000
_cell.length_c   1.000
_cell.angle_alpha   90.00
_cell.angle_beta   90.00
_cell.angle_gamma   90.00
#
_symmetry.space_group_name_H-M   'P 1'
#
loop_
_entity.id
_entity.type
_entity.pdbx_description
1 polymer ?
#
loop_
_entity_poly.entity_id
_entity_poly.type
_entity_poly.pdbx_seq_one_letter_code
_entity_poly.pdbx_strand_id
1 'polypeptide(L)'
;MKKIKYTILFSILMITLSSAQTQTSDTNYRNSIIETIKKIETIFKIKVVDDRGLLKGKELDFSDWRIEQGNLEVSLSNVLSPFNLTYFKKPDGFYQIRKYEHYKVSIDKATQRLSFLTNLYITKEDWVKRKAEIKDCMKLSLGFDKAPETPNSKPILTKKRKYKGYSVENIGLEILPGVYTTGSIYKPYPLKKKSPVIIMPNGHFGDGRYRKSEQIRAAILAKMGAIVINFDLFAWGESLLQFPSTTHRNSIAATVQVLSAVRLLDYAATLKYADMDKVGVTGGSGGGSHTMFLAALDDRIKVSVPVVMVSSHFSGGCPCESGRGIHLCATGTNNAEIAAMAAPMPQLIISDGKDWTNAVPELEFPFIKRAYSLFGETELIKNAHFANEGHDYGVSKRMAMYPFMAKYLGLDLDKVTNKKGEIDESKCVVEPYEKLFVFGNKGENLPKNALKDINELYKLFGEENHREDEVKK
;
A
#
# COMPACT_ATOMS: atom_id res chain seq x y z
N MET A 1 93.50 18.33 -19.53
CA MET A 1 92.89 18.95 -18.34
C MET A 1 91.37 18.97 -18.51
N LYS A 2 90.67 18.62 -17.43
CA LYS A 2 89.22 18.42 -17.29
C LYS A 2 88.34 19.57 -17.83
N LYS A 3 87.06 19.23 -18.08
CA LYS A 3 85.80 19.98 -17.84
C LYS A 3 84.96 20.15 -19.12
N ILE A 4 83.64 19.96 -19.17
CA ILE A 4 82.55 19.66 -18.23
C ILE A 4 81.39 19.05 -19.07
N LYS A 5 80.70 18.03 -18.55
CA LYS A 5 79.41 17.54 -19.08
C LYS A 5 78.30 18.44 -18.53
N TYR A 6 77.46 19.00 -19.40
CA TYR A 6 76.14 19.50 -19.02
C TYR A 6 75.07 18.59 -19.63
N THR A 7 74.45 17.80 -18.76
CA THR A 7 73.24 17.03 -19.04
C THR A 7 72.06 18.00 -18.91
N ILE A 8 71.37 18.30 -20.01
CA ILE A 8 70.11 19.06 -19.98
C ILE A 8 68.99 18.08 -19.62
N LEU A 9 68.47 18.21 -18.41
CA LEU A 9 67.29 17.50 -17.93
C LEU A 9 66.05 18.31 -18.37
N PHE A 10 65.35 17.87 -19.41
CA PHE A 10 64.06 18.45 -19.79
C PHE A 10 62.96 17.79 -18.94
N SER A 11 62.62 18.42 -17.82
CA SER A 11 61.40 18.12 -17.05
C SER A 11 60.18 18.66 -17.79
N ILE A 12 59.45 17.79 -18.48
CA ILE A 12 58.12 18.08 -19.03
C ILE A 12 57.13 18.07 -17.85
N LEU A 13 56.88 19.25 -17.29
CA LEU A 13 55.76 19.50 -16.40
C LEU A 13 54.52 19.67 -17.29
N MET A 14 53.78 18.58 -17.54
CA MET A 14 52.44 18.65 -18.12
C MET A 14 51.50 19.28 -17.11
N ILE A 15 51.44 20.62 -17.11
CA ILE A 15 50.36 21.36 -16.49
C ILE A 15 49.13 21.11 -17.35
N THR A 16 48.28 20.18 -16.94
CA THR A 16 46.90 20.14 -17.42
C THR A 16 46.20 21.38 -16.87
N LEU A 17 46.27 22.49 -17.61
CA LEU A 17 45.42 23.65 -17.41
C LEU A 17 43.99 23.19 -17.66
N SER A 18 43.29 22.81 -16.59
CA SER A 18 41.84 22.76 -16.58
C SER A 18 41.36 24.15 -17.00
N SER A 19 40.82 24.30 -18.20
CA SER A 19 40.19 25.53 -18.63
C SER A 19 38.99 25.79 -17.72
N ALA A 20 39.19 26.55 -16.66
CA ALA A 20 38.10 27.16 -15.91
C ALA A 20 37.41 28.13 -16.87
N GLN A 21 36.41 27.64 -17.62
CA GLN A 21 35.59 28.48 -18.46
C GLN A 21 34.94 29.53 -17.57
N THR A 22 35.17 30.80 -17.88
CA THR A 22 34.50 31.92 -17.20
C THR A 22 32.99 31.75 -17.38
N GLN A 23 32.28 31.56 -16.27
CA GLN A 23 30.83 31.44 -16.25
C GLN A 23 30.21 32.83 -16.46
N THR A 24 29.37 33.00 -17.47
CA THR A 24 28.70 34.27 -17.79
C THR A 24 27.21 34.06 -18.07
N SER A 25 26.47 35.16 -18.18
CA SER A 25 25.07 35.12 -18.62
C SER A 25 24.90 34.52 -20.01
N ASP A 26 25.89 34.66 -20.89
CA ASP A 26 25.82 34.18 -22.28
C ASP A 26 25.86 32.65 -22.36
N THR A 27 26.44 32.00 -21.34
CA THR A 27 26.40 30.55 -21.15
C THR A 27 25.35 30.13 -20.13
N ASN A 28 24.42 31.01 -19.77
CA ASN A 28 23.42 30.85 -18.72
C ASN A 28 23.99 30.44 -17.35
N TYR A 29 25.26 30.74 -17.05
CA TYR A 29 25.95 30.21 -15.86
C TYR A 29 25.75 28.68 -15.70
N ARG A 30 25.69 27.95 -16.82
CA ARG A 30 25.42 26.52 -16.87
C ARG A 30 26.56 25.74 -16.24
N ASN A 31 26.22 24.82 -15.34
CA ASN A 31 27.20 23.88 -14.80
C ASN A 31 26.62 22.47 -14.58
N SER A 32 27.51 21.50 -14.43
CA SER A 32 27.20 20.15 -13.97
C SER A 32 26.54 20.18 -12.59
N ILE A 33 25.40 19.48 -12.47
CA ILE A 33 24.71 19.36 -11.17
C ILE A 33 25.60 18.67 -10.12
N ILE A 34 26.50 17.78 -10.53
CA ILE A 34 27.42 17.11 -9.62
C ILE A 34 28.34 18.13 -8.95
N GLU A 35 28.82 19.12 -9.71
CA GLU A 35 29.66 20.19 -9.16
C GLU A 35 28.84 21.12 -8.27
N THR A 36 27.62 21.48 -8.66
CA THR A 36 26.72 22.29 -7.83
C THR A 36 26.38 21.60 -6.51
N ILE A 37 26.13 20.29 -6.52
CA ILE A 37 25.89 19.50 -5.29
C ILE A 37 27.14 19.48 -4.41
N LYS A 38 28.34 19.29 -4.97
CA LYS A 38 29.60 19.39 -4.20
C LYS A 38 29.80 20.77 -3.55
N LYS A 39 29.40 21.84 -4.24
CA LYS A 39 29.39 23.19 -3.66
C LYS A 39 28.40 23.29 -2.50
N ILE A 40 27.18 22.76 -2.65
CA ILE A 40 26.19 22.68 -1.56
C ILE A 40 26.75 21.89 -0.37
N GLU A 41 27.36 20.72 -0.60
CA GLU A 41 28.01 19.92 0.45
C GLU A 41 29.05 20.74 1.22
N THR A 42 29.87 21.50 0.49
CA THR A 42 30.92 22.35 1.08
C THR A 42 30.34 23.50 1.90
N ILE A 43 29.35 24.22 1.35
CA ILE A 43 28.72 25.39 2.01
C ILE A 43 28.00 24.97 3.29
N PHE A 44 27.21 23.89 3.22
CA PHE A 44 26.34 23.46 4.32
C PHE A 44 26.97 22.40 5.23
N LYS A 45 28.19 21.94 4.93
CA LYS A 45 28.91 20.89 5.68
C LYS A 45 28.08 19.61 5.84
N ILE A 46 27.42 19.20 4.76
CA ILE A 46 26.65 17.97 4.68
C ILE A 46 27.30 17.00 3.70
N LYS A 47 26.76 15.77 3.65
CA LYS A 47 27.05 14.85 2.56
C LYS A 47 25.76 14.43 1.86
N VAL A 48 25.82 14.48 0.53
CA VAL A 48 24.75 14.13 -0.40
C VAL A 48 25.16 12.86 -1.14
N VAL A 49 24.28 11.87 -1.18
CA VAL A 49 24.56 10.55 -1.74
C VAL A 49 23.69 10.31 -2.97
N ASP A 50 24.35 10.06 -4.11
CA ASP A 50 23.73 9.58 -5.35
C ASP A 50 24.21 8.14 -5.66
N ASP A 51 23.67 7.17 -4.94
CA ASP A 51 23.99 5.75 -5.09
C ASP A 51 23.48 5.13 -6.40
N ARG A 52 22.65 5.87 -7.15
CA ARG A 52 21.98 5.42 -8.37
C ARG A 52 22.46 6.13 -9.63
N GLY A 53 23.44 7.03 -9.52
CA GLY A 53 23.96 7.82 -10.64
C GLY A 53 22.90 8.70 -11.31
N LEU A 54 21.90 9.15 -10.55
CA LEU A 54 20.79 9.98 -11.04
C LEU A 54 21.26 11.37 -11.51
N LEU A 55 22.41 11.84 -11.04
CA LEU A 55 22.99 13.12 -11.43
C LEU A 55 23.83 13.06 -12.72
N LYS A 56 24.19 11.86 -13.19
CA LYS A 56 25.14 11.69 -14.29
C LYS A 56 24.62 12.36 -15.58
N GLY A 57 25.47 13.20 -16.18
CA GLY A 57 25.20 13.87 -17.46
C GLY A 57 24.15 14.96 -17.41
N LYS A 58 23.78 15.44 -16.22
CA LYS A 58 22.80 16.53 -16.04
C LYS A 58 23.52 17.86 -15.85
N GLU A 59 23.13 18.85 -16.64
CA GLU A 59 23.59 20.23 -16.55
C GLU A 59 22.42 21.15 -16.23
N LEU A 60 22.68 22.18 -15.42
CA LEU A 60 21.67 23.10 -14.93
C LEU A 60 22.06 24.55 -15.24
N ASP A 61 21.15 25.24 -15.92
CA ASP A 61 21.26 26.68 -16.14
C ASP A 61 21.11 27.43 -14.81
N PHE A 62 21.95 28.44 -14.63
CA PHE A 62 22.03 29.29 -13.44
C PHE A 62 22.25 28.47 -12.17
N SER A 63 23.08 27.43 -12.26
CA SER A 63 23.21 26.40 -11.23
C SER A 63 23.61 26.94 -9.84
N ASP A 64 24.64 27.78 -9.76
CA ASP A 64 25.09 28.37 -8.49
C ASP A 64 24.10 29.44 -7.97
N TRP A 65 23.38 30.12 -8.86
CA TRP A 65 22.34 31.10 -8.50
C TRP A 65 21.12 30.46 -7.84
N ARG A 66 20.99 29.13 -7.91
CA ARG A 66 19.92 28.35 -7.27
C ARG A 66 20.26 27.96 -5.83
N ILE A 67 21.49 28.24 -5.37
CA ILE A 67 21.92 27.99 -4.00
C ILE A 67 21.46 29.16 -3.12
N GLU A 68 20.45 28.90 -2.30
CA GLU A 68 19.94 29.86 -1.32
C GLU A 68 20.81 29.82 -0.06
N GLN A 69 21.60 30.86 0.16
CA GLN A 69 22.52 30.92 1.29
C GLN A 69 21.75 30.82 2.62
N GLY A 70 22.18 29.92 3.50
CA GLY A 70 21.50 29.69 4.78
C GLY A 70 20.27 28.78 4.70
N ASN A 71 19.82 28.36 3.50
CA ASN A 71 18.71 27.43 3.34
C ASN A 71 19.09 26.22 2.48
N LEU A 72 19.55 25.16 3.15
CA LEU A 72 19.95 23.90 2.52
C LEU A 72 18.80 23.25 1.75
N GLU A 73 17.61 23.22 2.35
CA GLU A 73 16.47 22.50 1.80
C GLU A 73 15.96 23.13 0.50
N VAL A 74 15.93 24.47 0.46
CA VAL A 74 15.62 25.24 -0.74
C VAL A 74 16.71 25.05 -1.79
N SER A 75 17.99 25.12 -1.40
CA SER A 75 19.12 24.90 -2.30
C SER A 75 19.05 23.54 -3.00
N LEU A 76 18.88 22.46 -2.22
CA LEU A 76 18.73 21.11 -2.78
C LEU A 76 17.49 21.00 -3.69
N SER A 77 16.36 21.61 -3.30
CA SER A 77 15.12 21.57 -4.08
C SER A 77 15.24 22.32 -5.41
N ASN A 78 15.85 23.50 -5.41
CA ASN A 78 16.04 24.33 -6.61
C ASN A 78 16.96 23.67 -7.64
N VAL A 79 17.91 22.85 -7.17
CA VAL A 79 18.90 22.15 -8.00
C VAL A 79 18.37 20.79 -8.48
N LEU A 80 17.59 20.08 -7.68
CA LEU A 80 17.12 18.72 -8.01
C LEU A 80 15.77 18.70 -8.76
N SER A 81 14.84 19.59 -8.41
CA SER A 81 13.48 19.59 -9.00
C SER A 81 13.43 19.78 -10.53
N PRO A 82 14.33 20.54 -11.19
CA PRO A 82 14.34 20.65 -12.65
C PRO A 82 14.53 19.31 -13.38
N PHE A 83 15.02 18.28 -12.67
CA PHE A 83 15.28 16.95 -13.21
C PHE A 83 14.30 15.89 -12.70
N ASN A 84 13.18 16.29 -12.10
CA ASN A 84 12.27 15.40 -11.36
C ASN A 84 13.01 14.57 -10.30
N LEU A 85 14.01 15.18 -9.66
CA LEU A 85 14.73 14.59 -8.54
C LEU A 85 14.33 15.27 -7.23
N THR A 86 14.50 14.54 -6.15
CA THR A 86 14.29 14.99 -4.76
C THR A 86 15.37 14.38 -3.87
N TYR A 87 15.31 14.64 -2.58
CA TYR A 87 16.23 14.07 -1.60
C TYR A 87 15.47 13.62 -0.36
N PHE A 88 15.96 12.58 0.30
CA PHE A 88 15.53 12.19 1.64
C PHE A 88 16.69 12.28 2.62
N LYS A 89 16.49 13.00 3.71
CA LYS A 89 17.40 12.99 4.85
C LYS A 89 17.38 11.62 5.52
N LYS A 90 18.57 11.13 5.86
CA LYS A 90 18.79 9.84 6.51
C LYS A 90 19.08 10.02 8.00
N PRO A 91 18.85 8.98 8.83
CA PRO A 91 19.12 9.05 10.27
C PRO A 91 20.58 9.37 10.61
N ASP A 92 21.52 8.97 9.75
CA ASP A 92 22.96 9.26 9.89
C ASP A 92 23.35 10.69 9.46
N GLY A 93 22.37 11.53 9.09
CA GLY A 93 22.56 12.92 8.73
C GLY A 93 22.85 13.17 7.24
N PHE A 94 22.98 12.12 6.42
CA PHE A 94 23.22 12.27 4.99
C PHE A 94 21.93 12.48 4.19
N TYR A 95 22.06 13.09 3.01
CA TYR A 95 20.95 13.40 2.11
C TYR A 95 21.01 12.49 0.89
N GLN A 96 20.09 11.54 0.77
CA GLN A 96 20.06 10.61 -0.37
C GLN A 96 19.22 11.19 -1.52
N ILE A 97 19.80 11.31 -2.71
CA ILE A 97 19.10 11.72 -3.92
C ILE A 97 18.17 10.60 -4.40
N ARG A 98 16.98 11.00 -4.83
CA ARG A 98 15.90 10.13 -5.28
C ARG A 98 15.23 10.70 -6.51
N LYS A 99 14.56 9.85 -7.28
CA LYS A 99 13.55 10.32 -8.24
C LYS A 99 12.33 10.80 -7.47
N TYR A 100 11.62 11.78 -8.02
CA TYR A 100 10.29 12.11 -7.54
C TYR A 100 9.34 10.92 -7.79
N GLU A 101 8.71 10.46 -6.72
CA GLU A 101 7.71 9.40 -6.75
C GLU A 101 6.48 9.96 -6.02
N HIS A 102 5.35 10.15 -6.72
CA HIS A 102 4.16 10.81 -6.15
C HIS A 102 3.63 10.14 -4.87
N TYR A 103 3.87 8.84 -4.71
CA TYR A 103 3.45 8.05 -3.56
C TYR A 103 4.43 8.04 -2.39
N LYS A 104 5.57 8.76 -2.46
CA LYS A 104 6.62 8.68 -1.45
C LYS A 104 7.23 10.04 -1.11
N VAL A 105 7.30 10.34 0.18
CA VAL A 105 7.95 11.54 0.71
C VAL A 105 8.92 11.18 1.85
N SER A 106 9.70 12.16 2.32
CA SER A 106 10.53 11.97 3.52
C SER A 106 9.67 11.94 4.78
N ILE A 107 10.21 11.31 5.84
CA ILE A 107 9.60 11.34 7.18
C ILE A 107 9.42 12.79 7.65
N ASP A 108 10.41 13.66 7.47
CA ASP A 108 10.31 15.08 7.86
C ASP A 108 9.11 15.80 7.21
N LYS A 109 8.92 15.61 5.89
CA LYS A 109 7.77 16.18 5.17
C LYS A 109 6.45 15.60 5.66
N ALA A 110 6.43 14.31 6.00
CA ALA A 110 5.23 13.68 6.52
C ALA A 110 4.92 14.10 7.96
N THR A 111 5.91 14.35 8.81
CA THR A 111 5.74 14.94 10.14
C THR A 111 5.10 16.33 10.04
N GLN A 112 5.59 17.18 9.15
CA GLN A 112 4.97 18.49 8.88
C GLN A 112 3.52 18.31 8.37
N ARG A 113 3.28 17.31 7.51
CA ARG A 113 1.93 17.01 7.01
C ARG A 113 1.00 16.57 8.13
N LEU A 114 1.41 15.66 9.02
CA LEU A 114 0.59 15.23 10.15
C LEU A 114 0.31 16.37 11.13
N SER A 115 1.28 17.26 11.35
CA SER A 115 1.07 18.48 12.16
C SER A 115 0.01 19.39 11.53
N PHE A 116 0.09 19.63 10.22
CA PHE A 116 -0.94 20.37 9.48
C PHE A 116 -2.33 19.72 9.62
N LEU A 117 -2.42 18.40 9.40
CA LEU A 117 -3.69 17.67 9.49
C LEU A 117 -4.29 17.73 10.90
N THR A 118 -3.46 17.64 11.94
CA THR A 118 -3.88 17.73 13.35
C THR A 118 -4.61 19.04 13.64
N ASN A 119 -4.21 20.14 12.99
CA ASN A 119 -4.81 21.46 13.16
C ASN A 119 -6.15 21.63 12.41
N LEU A 120 -6.52 20.70 11.53
CA LEU A 120 -7.79 20.76 10.78
C LEU A 120 -9.00 20.27 11.58
N TYR A 121 -8.79 19.54 12.68
CA TYR A 121 -9.87 19.01 13.51
C TYR A 121 -9.43 18.93 14.97
N ILE A 122 -10.08 19.70 15.83
CA ILE A 122 -9.77 19.80 17.26
C ILE A 122 -10.81 19.08 18.10
N THR A 123 -12.07 19.08 17.64
CA THR A 123 -13.21 18.46 18.31
C THR A 123 -13.65 17.17 17.61
N LYS A 124 -14.51 16.41 18.28
CA LYS A 124 -15.18 15.24 17.70
C LYS A 124 -15.98 15.62 16.46
N GLU A 125 -16.68 16.75 16.52
CA GLU A 125 -17.54 17.28 15.46
C GLU A 125 -16.71 17.65 14.22
N ASP A 126 -15.57 18.32 14.41
CA ASP A 126 -14.64 18.64 13.31
C ASP A 126 -14.14 17.36 12.62
N TRP A 127 -13.79 16.34 13.42
CA TRP A 127 -13.31 15.08 12.90
C TRP A 127 -14.39 14.33 12.14
N VAL A 128 -15.63 14.26 12.65
CA VAL A 128 -16.76 13.66 11.94
C VAL A 128 -17.00 14.35 10.60
N LYS A 129 -16.96 15.69 10.56
CA LYS A 129 -17.08 16.47 9.32
C LYS A 129 -15.97 16.12 8.33
N ARG A 130 -14.71 16.16 8.77
CA ARG A 130 -13.55 15.84 7.92
C ARG A 130 -13.59 14.42 7.38
N LYS A 131 -14.01 13.43 8.20
CA LYS A 131 -14.19 12.05 7.76
C LYS A 131 -15.21 11.94 6.62
N ALA A 132 -16.34 12.67 6.73
CA ALA A 132 -17.35 12.69 5.68
C ALA A 132 -16.80 13.27 4.37
N GLU A 133 -16.11 14.42 4.45
CA GLU A 133 -15.46 15.05 3.28
C GLU A 133 -14.46 14.11 2.58
N ILE A 134 -13.60 13.44 3.35
CA ILE A 134 -12.64 12.47 2.81
C ILE A 134 -13.38 11.28 2.19
N LYS A 135 -14.36 10.69 2.89
CA LYS A 135 -15.11 9.52 2.44
C LYS A 135 -15.84 9.79 1.12
N ASP A 136 -16.53 10.92 1.00
CA ASP A 136 -17.28 11.25 -0.20
C ASP A 136 -16.34 11.52 -1.38
N CYS A 137 -15.24 12.24 -1.16
CA CYS A 137 -14.22 12.39 -2.19
C CYS A 137 -13.58 11.07 -2.61
N MET A 138 -13.31 10.14 -1.67
CA MET A 138 -12.75 8.84 -2.00
C MET A 138 -13.69 8.02 -2.88
N LYS A 139 -15.01 8.06 -2.64
CA LYS A 139 -16.01 7.41 -3.50
C LYS A 139 -15.96 7.96 -4.92
N LEU A 140 -15.91 9.29 -5.09
CA LEU A 140 -15.79 9.94 -6.40
C LEU A 140 -14.47 9.59 -7.09
N SER A 141 -13.36 9.65 -6.36
CA SER A 141 -12.02 9.31 -6.86
C SER A 141 -11.93 7.87 -7.35
N LEU A 142 -12.60 6.95 -6.67
CA LEU A 142 -12.70 5.55 -7.08
C LEU A 142 -13.75 5.33 -8.18
N GLY A 143 -14.51 6.33 -8.58
CA GLY A 143 -15.55 6.24 -9.62
C GLY A 143 -16.81 5.47 -9.18
N PHE A 144 -17.09 5.40 -7.88
CA PHE A 144 -18.24 4.63 -7.36
C PHE A 144 -19.59 5.24 -7.74
N ASP A 145 -19.64 6.55 -7.96
CA ASP A 145 -20.80 7.28 -8.47
C ASP A 145 -21.14 6.90 -9.93
N LYS A 146 -20.15 6.43 -10.69
CA LYS A 146 -20.29 6.00 -12.09
C LYS A 146 -20.30 4.48 -12.25
N ALA A 147 -20.12 3.74 -11.17
CA ALA A 147 -20.12 2.29 -11.24
C ALA A 147 -21.50 1.80 -11.71
N PRO A 148 -21.58 0.89 -12.69
CA PRO A 148 -22.86 0.29 -13.08
C PRO A 148 -23.48 -0.45 -11.89
N GLU A 149 -24.79 -0.69 -12.00
CA GLU A 149 -25.51 -1.50 -11.01
C GLU A 149 -24.86 -2.88 -10.84
N THR A 150 -24.97 -3.42 -9.63
CA THR A 150 -24.47 -4.77 -9.34
C THR A 150 -25.13 -5.78 -10.27
N PRO A 151 -24.35 -6.61 -10.98
CA PRO A 151 -24.92 -7.67 -11.81
C PRO A 151 -25.80 -8.63 -10.99
N ASN A 152 -26.96 -9.01 -11.53
CA ASN A 152 -27.88 -9.96 -10.90
C ASN A 152 -27.51 -11.44 -11.14
N SER A 153 -26.30 -11.72 -11.63
CA SER A 153 -25.86 -13.08 -11.91
C SER A 153 -25.64 -13.87 -10.62
N LYS A 154 -25.88 -15.19 -10.68
CA LYS A 154 -25.67 -16.07 -9.53
C LYS A 154 -24.16 -16.27 -9.32
N PRO A 155 -23.67 -16.21 -8.07
CA PRO A 155 -22.29 -16.53 -7.77
C PRO A 155 -21.98 -17.99 -8.14
N ILE A 156 -20.81 -18.22 -8.71
CA ILE A 156 -20.32 -19.54 -9.09
C ILE A 156 -19.59 -20.13 -7.90
N LEU A 157 -20.14 -21.19 -7.31
CA LEU A 157 -19.55 -21.86 -6.15
C LEU A 157 -18.99 -23.23 -6.53
N THR A 158 -17.75 -23.50 -6.11
CA THR A 158 -17.16 -24.83 -6.26
C THR A 158 -17.65 -25.78 -5.16
N LYS A 159 -17.40 -27.09 -5.35
CA LYS A 159 -17.76 -28.11 -4.35
C LYS A 159 -17.08 -27.80 -3.00
N LYS A 160 -17.89 -27.84 -1.94
CA LYS A 160 -17.43 -27.69 -0.56
C LYS A 160 -16.41 -28.74 -0.17
N ARG A 161 -15.26 -28.28 0.30
CA ARG A 161 -14.17 -29.10 0.84
C ARG A 161 -14.17 -28.97 2.36
N LYS A 162 -14.13 -30.09 3.08
CA LYS A 162 -14.27 -30.13 4.55
C LYS A 162 -12.94 -30.51 5.19
N TYR A 163 -12.57 -29.78 6.23
CA TYR A 163 -11.37 -30.00 7.04
C TYR A 163 -11.72 -30.00 8.53
N LYS A 164 -10.73 -30.25 9.37
CA LYS A 164 -10.91 -30.22 10.82
C LYS A 164 -11.17 -28.79 11.31
N GLY A 165 -12.44 -28.49 11.59
CA GLY A 165 -12.92 -27.24 12.17
C GLY A 165 -13.33 -26.15 11.17
N TYR A 166 -13.12 -26.36 9.87
CA TYR A 166 -13.50 -25.40 8.83
C TYR A 166 -13.80 -26.11 7.50
N SER A 167 -14.43 -25.39 6.56
CA SER A 167 -14.67 -25.82 5.19
C SER A 167 -14.31 -24.69 4.22
N VAL A 168 -14.01 -25.04 2.97
CA VAL A 168 -13.65 -24.09 1.92
C VAL A 168 -14.55 -24.30 0.71
N GLU A 169 -15.06 -23.21 0.15
CA GLU A 169 -15.77 -23.13 -1.13
C GLU A 169 -15.15 -21.98 -1.92
N ASN A 170 -14.72 -22.20 -3.16
CA ASN A 170 -14.28 -21.10 -4.03
C ASN A 170 -15.50 -20.40 -4.62
N ILE A 171 -15.37 -19.10 -4.83
CA ILE A 171 -16.41 -18.23 -5.39
C ILE A 171 -15.88 -17.47 -6.60
N GLY A 172 -16.63 -17.50 -7.70
CA GLY A 172 -16.55 -16.50 -8.76
C GLY A 172 -17.79 -15.61 -8.69
N LEU A 173 -17.58 -14.31 -8.52
CA LEU A 173 -18.64 -13.31 -8.40
C LEU A 173 -18.48 -12.28 -9.52
N GLU A 174 -19.56 -12.03 -10.27
CA GLU A 174 -19.61 -10.94 -11.24
C GLU A 174 -19.83 -9.63 -10.50
N ILE A 175 -18.83 -8.75 -10.52
CA ILE A 175 -18.82 -7.51 -9.72
C ILE A 175 -19.20 -6.27 -10.52
N LEU A 176 -19.05 -6.35 -11.84
CA LEU A 176 -19.47 -5.40 -12.88
C LEU A 176 -19.89 -6.24 -14.09
N PRO A 177 -20.69 -5.72 -15.04
CA PRO A 177 -21.07 -6.46 -16.25
C PRO A 177 -19.86 -7.12 -16.93
N GLY A 178 -19.81 -8.45 -16.92
CA GLY A 178 -18.73 -9.27 -17.45
C GLY A 178 -17.44 -9.34 -16.62
N VAL A 179 -17.29 -8.60 -15.53
CA VAL A 179 -16.05 -8.60 -14.72
C VAL A 179 -16.22 -9.51 -13.52
N TYR A 180 -15.45 -10.59 -13.48
CA TYR A 180 -15.46 -11.56 -12.38
C TYR A 180 -14.30 -11.35 -11.43
N THR A 181 -14.59 -11.30 -10.13
CA THR A 181 -13.61 -11.52 -9.07
C THR A 181 -13.71 -12.96 -8.59
N THR A 182 -12.57 -13.58 -8.28
CA THR A 182 -12.55 -14.94 -7.72
C THR A 182 -11.87 -14.96 -6.36
N GLY A 183 -12.27 -15.93 -5.54
CA GLY A 183 -11.80 -16.03 -4.17
C GLY A 183 -12.14 -17.36 -3.52
N SER A 184 -11.83 -17.46 -2.23
CA SER A 184 -12.17 -18.62 -1.42
C SER A 184 -12.87 -18.17 -0.14
N ILE A 185 -13.97 -18.86 0.17
CA ILE A 185 -14.78 -18.66 1.36
C ILE A 185 -14.44 -19.78 2.35
N TYR A 186 -13.79 -19.43 3.44
CA TYR A 186 -13.52 -20.31 4.55
C TYR A 186 -14.62 -20.14 5.60
N LYS A 187 -15.30 -21.22 5.96
CA LYS A 187 -16.40 -21.20 6.94
C LYS A 187 -16.07 -22.11 8.11
N PRO A 188 -16.49 -21.78 9.35
CA PRO A 188 -16.42 -22.71 10.46
C PRO A 188 -17.17 -24.00 10.10
N TYR A 189 -16.68 -25.16 10.54
CA TYR A 189 -17.33 -26.43 10.23
C TYR A 189 -17.47 -27.33 11.47
N PRO A 190 -18.71 -27.75 11.82
CA PRO A 190 -19.98 -27.40 11.18
C PRO A 190 -20.42 -25.94 11.49
N LEU A 191 -20.97 -25.24 10.49
CA LEU A 191 -21.55 -23.90 10.66
C LEU A 191 -23.00 -24.03 11.13
N LYS A 192 -23.27 -23.70 12.39
CA LYS A 192 -24.60 -23.88 13.02
C LYS A 192 -25.22 -22.60 13.59
N LYS A 193 -24.45 -21.53 13.73
CA LYS A 193 -24.87 -20.26 14.34
C LYS A 193 -24.40 -19.08 13.49
N LYS A 194 -24.94 -17.90 13.78
CA LYS A 194 -24.45 -16.63 13.24
C LYS A 194 -22.95 -16.50 13.54
N SER A 195 -22.18 -16.14 12.52
CA SER A 195 -20.73 -16.08 12.51
C SER A 195 -20.27 -14.73 11.95
N PRO A 196 -19.31 -14.06 12.60
CA PRO A 196 -18.68 -12.85 12.06
C PRO A 196 -18.17 -13.06 10.64
N VAL A 197 -18.13 -11.98 9.85
CA VAL A 197 -17.55 -12.01 8.50
C VAL A 197 -16.19 -11.32 8.53
N ILE A 198 -15.19 -11.88 7.84
CA ILE A 198 -13.89 -11.23 7.68
C ILE A 198 -13.53 -11.20 6.20
N ILE A 199 -13.30 -9.99 5.67
CA ILE A 199 -12.76 -9.81 4.32
C ILE A 199 -11.24 -9.69 4.41
N MET A 200 -10.54 -10.40 3.53
CA MET A 200 -9.09 -10.44 3.48
C MET A 200 -8.57 -9.96 2.12
N PRO A 201 -8.46 -8.63 1.91
CA PRO A 201 -7.78 -8.11 0.74
C PRO A 201 -6.31 -8.53 0.78
N ASN A 202 -5.82 -9.01 -0.35
CA ASN A 202 -4.46 -9.49 -0.48
C ASN A 202 -3.47 -8.35 -0.80
N GLY A 203 -2.19 -8.51 -0.45
CA GLY A 203 -1.08 -7.65 -0.92
C GLY A 203 -0.26 -8.30 -2.02
N HIS A 204 0.71 -7.57 -2.60
CA HIS A 204 1.57 -8.06 -3.71
C HIS A 204 2.64 -9.08 -3.26
N PHE A 205 2.27 -10.01 -2.39
CA PHE A 205 3.15 -11.10 -1.97
C PHE A 205 3.04 -12.27 -2.96
N GLY A 206 4.01 -12.37 -3.88
CA GLY A 206 4.22 -13.50 -4.81
C GLY A 206 2.94 -14.18 -5.29
N ASP A 207 2.68 -15.33 -4.70
CA ASP A 207 1.56 -16.25 -4.96
C ASP A 207 0.15 -15.71 -4.65
N GLY A 208 0.02 -14.43 -4.30
CA GLY A 208 -1.26 -13.78 -4.05
C GLY A 208 -2.06 -14.48 -2.94
N ARG A 209 -3.37 -14.66 -3.13
CA ARG A 209 -4.23 -15.33 -2.13
C ARG A 209 -3.96 -16.84 -1.99
N TYR A 210 -3.24 -17.43 -2.94
CA TYR A 210 -2.98 -18.87 -3.00
C TYR A 210 -1.84 -19.30 -2.08
N ARG A 211 -0.98 -18.37 -1.67
CA ARG A 211 0.19 -18.65 -0.84
C ARG A 211 -0.19 -19.32 0.49
N LYS A 212 0.74 -20.11 1.01
CA LYS A 212 0.62 -20.83 2.30
C LYS A 212 0.13 -19.96 3.46
N SER A 213 0.73 -18.77 3.66
CA SER A 213 0.39 -17.91 4.81
C SER A 213 -1.02 -17.34 4.73
N GLU A 214 -1.56 -17.10 3.53
CA GLU A 214 -2.92 -16.63 3.34
C GLU A 214 -3.94 -17.71 3.70
N GLN A 215 -3.72 -18.93 3.20
CA GLN A 215 -4.59 -20.08 3.49
C GLN A 215 -4.61 -20.40 4.98
N ILE A 216 -3.45 -20.40 5.64
CA ILE A 216 -3.35 -20.62 7.09
C ILE A 216 -4.12 -19.54 7.86
N ARG A 217 -3.94 -18.26 7.49
CA ARG A 217 -4.64 -17.14 8.14
C ARG A 217 -6.15 -17.28 8.02
N ALA A 218 -6.65 -17.56 6.82
CA ALA A 218 -8.08 -17.72 6.57
C ALA A 218 -8.65 -18.95 7.32
N ALA A 219 -7.92 -20.07 7.31
CA ALA A 219 -8.32 -21.28 8.01
C ALA A 219 -8.35 -21.09 9.54
N ILE A 220 -7.38 -20.40 10.13
CA ILE A 220 -7.37 -20.13 11.58
C ILE A 220 -8.54 -19.25 12.00
N LEU A 221 -8.77 -18.13 11.29
CA LEU A 221 -9.92 -17.27 11.53
C LEU A 221 -11.26 -18.03 11.40
N ALA A 222 -11.36 -18.93 10.41
CA ALA A 222 -12.54 -19.78 10.25
C ALA A 222 -12.70 -20.82 11.37
N LYS A 223 -11.61 -21.44 11.83
CA LYS A 223 -11.64 -22.37 12.99
C LYS A 223 -12.07 -21.67 14.27
N MET A 224 -11.68 -20.40 14.46
CA MET A 224 -12.13 -19.59 15.60
C MET A 224 -13.60 -19.14 15.47
N GLY A 225 -14.21 -19.20 14.28
CA GLY A 225 -15.65 -19.01 14.13
C GLY A 225 -16.11 -17.97 13.10
N ALA A 226 -15.20 -17.37 12.32
CA ALA A 226 -15.55 -16.39 11.29
C ALA A 226 -15.82 -17.03 9.92
N ILE A 227 -16.72 -16.44 9.13
CA ILE A 227 -16.80 -16.64 7.69
C ILE A 227 -15.76 -15.71 7.06
N VAL A 228 -14.74 -16.27 6.42
CA VAL A 228 -13.60 -15.52 5.89
C VAL A 228 -13.62 -15.58 4.37
N ILE A 229 -13.44 -14.44 3.72
CA ILE A 229 -13.40 -14.34 2.24
C ILE A 229 -12.10 -13.65 1.85
N ASN A 230 -11.21 -14.39 1.17
CA ASN A 230 -10.10 -13.81 0.43
C ASN A 230 -10.42 -13.80 -1.07
N PHE A 231 -9.76 -12.94 -1.83
CA PHE A 231 -10.03 -12.76 -3.26
C PHE A 231 -8.79 -12.30 -4.02
N ASP A 232 -8.79 -12.54 -5.32
CA ASP A 232 -7.70 -12.18 -6.21
C ASP A 232 -7.56 -10.66 -6.35
N LEU A 233 -6.31 -10.20 -6.44
CA LEU A 233 -6.03 -8.85 -6.93
C LEU A 233 -6.48 -8.73 -8.39
N PHE A 234 -6.76 -7.51 -8.83
CA PHE A 234 -7.09 -7.28 -10.23
C PHE A 234 -5.91 -7.69 -11.12
N ALA A 235 -6.18 -8.42 -12.21
CA ALA A 235 -5.17 -9.00 -13.10
C ALA A 235 -4.09 -9.85 -12.37
N TRP A 236 -4.48 -10.51 -11.27
CA TRP A 236 -3.74 -11.61 -10.63
C TRP A 236 -4.65 -12.84 -10.51
N GLY A 237 -4.05 -14.02 -10.32
CA GLY A 237 -4.82 -15.26 -10.17
C GLY A 237 -5.72 -15.51 -11.38
N GLU A 238 -7.01 -15.83 -11.16
CA GLU A 238 -7.94 -16.07 -12.26
C GLU A 238 -8.45 -14.79 -12.91
N SER A 239 -8.18 -13.61 -12.32
CA SER A 239 -8.38 -12.34 -13.03
C SER A 239 -7.49 -12.25 -14.29
N LEU A 240 -6.39 -13.01 -14.35
CA LEU A 240 -5.54 -13.15 -15.54
C LEU A 240 -6.24 -13.78 -16.75
N LEU A 241 -7.35 -14.49 -16.54
CA LEU A 241 -8.18 -15.03 -17.62
C LEU A 241 -8.99 -13.94 -18.33
N GLN A 242 -9.14 -12.78 -17.68
CA GLN A 242 -9.86 -11.61 -18.18
C GLN A 242 -8.89 -10.52 -18.61
N PHE A 243 -7.89 -10.19 -17.79
CA PHE A 243 -7.00 -9.07 -18.05
C PHE A 243 -5.53 -9.47 -17.90
N PRO A 244 -4.63 -9.07 -18.81
CA PRO A 244 -3.22 -9.41 -18.71
C PRO A 244 -2.56 -8.74 -17.48
N SER A 245 -1.52 -9.34 -16.92
CA SER A 245 -0.90 -8.88 -15.66
C SER A 245 -0.43 -7.41 -15.67
N THR A 246 -0.15 -6.85 -16.85
CA THR A 246 0.25 -5.44 -17.01
C THR A 246 -0.85 -4.48 -16.58
N THR A 247 -2.13 -4.84 -16.75
CA THR A 247 -3.27 -3.98 -16.39
C THR A 247 -3.47 -3.83 -14.89
N HIS A 248 -2.87 -4.70 -14.06
CA HIS A 248 -2.83 -4.52 -12.60
C HIS A 248 -2.23 -3.16 -12.21
N ARG A 249 -1.35 -2.64 -13.06
CA ARG A 249 -0.74 -1.33 -12.83
C ARG A 249 -1.68 -0.18 -13.20
N ASN A 250 -2.83 -0.39 -13.82
CA ASN A 250 -3.74 0.69 -14.21
C ASN A 250 -4.43 1.31 -12.99
N SER A 251 -4.83 2.58 -13.09
CA SER A 251 -5.54 3.28 -12.00
C SER A 251 -6.85 2.58 -11.63
N ILE A 252 -7.56 2.02 -12.61
CA ILE A 252 -8.83 1.30 -12.39
C ILE A 252 -8.68 0.06 -11.51
N ALA A 253 -7.47 -0.49 -11.35
CA ALA A 253 -7.22 -1.61 -10.44
C ALA A 253 -7.64 -1.27 -8.99
N ALA A 254 -7.44 -0.03 -8.54
CA ALA A 254 -7.88 0.42 -7.22
C ALA A 254 -9.41 0.35 -7.09
N THR A 255 -10.12 0.88 -8.08
CA THR A 255 -11.59 0.84 -8.18
C THR A 255 -12.09 -0.60 -8.12
N VAL A 256 -11.59 -1.46 -9.00
CA VAL A 256 -12.04 -2.85 -9.13
C VAL A 256 -11.79 -3.64 -7.85
N GLN A 257 -10.63 -3.44 -7.20
CA GLN A 257 -10.30 -4.17 -5.97
C GLN A 257 -11.15 -3.74 -4.76
N VAL A 258 -11.38 -2.43 -4.57
CA VAL A 258 -12.26 -1.97 -3.49
C VAL A 258 -13.70 -2.42 -3.77
N LEU A 259 -14.17 -2.28 -5.02
CA LEU A 259 -15.52 -2.72 -5.40
C LEU A 259 -15.68 -4.24 -5.26
N SER A 260 -14.66 -5.04 -5.60
CA SER A 260 -14.67 -6.50 -5.38
C SER A 260 -14.99 -6.84 -3.94
N ALA A 261 -14.31 -6.20 -2.98
CA ALA A 261 -14.55 -6.42 -1.57
C ALA A 261 -15.95 -5.97 -1.13
N VAL A 262 -16.44 -4.81 -1.60
CA VAL A 262 -17.81 -4.33 -1.31
C VAL A 262 -18.85 -5.32 -1.83
N ARG A 263 -18.70 -5.84 -3.06
CA ARG A 263 -19.63 -6.84 -3.64
C ARG A 263 -19.53 -8.20 -2.96
N LEU A 264 -18.34 -8.60 -2.51
CA LEU A 264 -18.18 -9.81 -1.70
C LEU A 264 -18.83 -9.66 -0.31
N LEU A 265 -18.84 -8.46 0.27
CA LEU A 265 -19.61 -8.16 1.48
C LEU A 265 -21.12 -8.20 1.22
N ASP A 266 -21.58 -7.65 0.09
CA ASP A 266 -22.99 -7.74 -0.34
C ASP A 266 -23.41 -9.21 -0.45
N TYR A 267 -22.59 -10.04 -1.10
CA TYR A 267 -22.81 -11.49 -1.15
C TYR A 267 -22.78 -12.13 0.24
N ALA A 268 -21.82 -11.78 1.11
CA ALA A 268 -21.72 -12.34 2.46
C ALA A 268 -22.98 -12.06 3.28
N ALA A 269 -23.59 -10.89 3.12
CA ALA A 269 -24.84 -10.52 3.79
C ALA A 269 -26.02 -11.43 3.40
N THR A 270 -25.98 -12.09 2.24
CA THR A 270 -27.01 -13.06 1.81
C THR A 270 -26.87 -14.43 2.49
N LEU A 271 -25.73 -14.72 3.12
CA LEU A 271 -25.48 -16.01 3.75
C LEU A 271 -26.30 -16.13 5.04
N LYS A 272 -27.12 -17.20 5.14
CA LYS A 272 -27.99 -17.49 6.29
C LYS A 272 -27.33 -17.26 7.66
N TYR A 273 -26.06 -17.66 7.79
CA TYR A 273 -25.31 -17.62 9.04
C TYR A 273 -24.27 -16.50 9.13
N ALA A 274 -24.25 -15.53 8.21
CA ALA A 274 -23.42 -14.33 8.37
C ALA A 274 -24.03 -13.39 9.42
N ASP A 275 -23.16 -12.89 10.29
CA ASP A 275 -23.41 -11.84 11.27
C ASP A 275 -22.78 -10.54 10.76
N MET A 276 -23.59 -9.70 10.09
CA MET A 276 -23.13 -8.45 9.50
C MET A 276 -22.97 -7.32 10.53
N ASP A 277 -23.34 -7.55 11.78
CA ASP A 277 -23.01 -6.63 12.88
C ASP A 277 -21.57 -6.86 13.39
N LYS A 278 -20.88 -7.89 12.88
CA LYS A 278 -19.51 -8.25 13.23
C LYS A 278 -18.67 -8.51 11.99
N VAL A 279 -18.31 -7.44 11.29
CA VAL A 279 -17.46 -7.52 10.09
C VAL A 279 -16.04 -7.04 10.40
N GLY A 280 -15.06 -7.91 10.17
CA GLY A 280 -13.64 -7.57 10.22
C GLY A 280 -13.03 -7.39 8.83
N VAL A 281 -11.92 -6.67 8.77
CA VAL A 281 -11.08 -6.59 7.57
C VAL A 281 -9.61 -6.65 7.94
N THR A 282 -8.80 -7.42 7.19
CA THR A 282 -7.35 -7.49 7.41
C THR A 282 -6.58 -7.91 6.16
N GLY A 283 -5.46 -7.24 5.92
CA GLY A 283 -4.60 -7.47 4.78
C GLY A 283 -3.22 -6.87 5.03
N GLY A 284 -2.21 -7.39 4.33
CA GLY A 284 -0.81 -6.94 4.46
C GLY A 284 -0.33 -6.17 3.23
N SER A 285 0.59 -5.22 3.39
CA SER A 285 1.16 -4.42 2.28
C SER A 285 0.05 -3.71 1.50
N GLY A 286 -0.04 -3.87 0.17
CA GLY A 286 -1.19 -3.37 -0.60
C GLY A 286 -2.56 -3.84 -0.08
N GLY A 287 -2.66 -5.03 0.52
CA GLY A 287 -3.87 -5.48 1.21
C GLY A 287 -4.16 -4.68 2.48
N GLY A 288 -3.12 -4.15 3.14
CA GLY A 288 -3.22 -3.17 4.23
C GLY A 288 -3.77 -1.83 3.74
N SER A 289 -3.37 -1.37 2.55
CA SER A 289 -3.96 -0.19 1.88
C SER A 289 -5.46 -0.39 1.70
N HIS A 290 -5.86 -1.50 1.08
CA HIS A 290 -7.27 -1.83 0.89
C HIS A 290 -8.03 -2.05 2.20
N THR A 291 -7.37 -2.54 3.26
CA THR A 291 -7.95 -2.66 4.60
C THR A 291 -8.33 -1.29 5.17
N MET A 292 -7.45 -0.29 5.01
CA MET A 292 -7.74 1.10 5.40
C MET A 292 -8.88 1.68 4.54
N PHE A 293 -8.86 1.46 3.23
CA PHE A 293 -9.89 1.98 2.32
C PHE A 293 -11.26 1.40 2.63
N LEU A 294 -11.36 0.10 2.88
CA LEU A 294 -12.62 -0.55 3.23
C LEU A 294 -13.16 -0.06 4.58
N ALA A 295 -12.29 0.08 5.59
CA ALA A 295 -12.69 0.64 6.88
C ALA A 295 -13.14 2.10 6.80
N ALA A 296 -12.62 2.88 5.84
CA ALA A 296 -13.03 4.26 5.60
C ALA A 296 -14.33 4.37 4.78
N LEU A 297 -14.57 3.46 3.84
CA LEU A 297 -15.64 3.57 2.85
C LEU A 297 -16.92 2.80 3.22
N ASP A 298 -16.80 1.67 3.91
CA ASP A 298 -17.93 0.76 4.15
C ASP A 298 -18.25 0.66 5.65
N ASP A 299 -19.38 1.24 6.06
CA ASP A 299 -19.80 1.33 7.47
C ASP A 299 -20.15 -0.03 8.09
N ARG A 300 -20.22 -1.10 7.29
CA ARG A 300 -20.36 -2.47 7.80
C ARG A 300 -19.10 -2.93 8.52
N ILE A 301 -17.92 -2.41 8.17
CA ILE A 301 -16.66 -2.77 8.82
C ILE A 301 -16.66 -2.32 10.29
N LYS A 302 -16.51 -3.28 11.21
CA LYS A 302 -16.49 -3.07 12.66
C LYS A 302 -15.14 -3.30 13.31
N VAL A 303 -14.20 -3.99 12.64
CA VAL A 303 -12.84 -4.23 13.14
C VAL A 303 -11.85 -4.14 11.98
N SER A 304 -10.75 -3.40 12.14
CA SER A 304 -9.76 -3.19 11.07
C SER A 304 -8.35 -3.56 11.53
N VAL A 305 -7.63 -4.34 10.74
CA VAL A 305 -6.23 -4.72 11.03
C VAL A 305 -5.35 -4.56 9.78
N PRO A 306 -4.92 -3.33 9.44
CA PRO A 306 -3.94 -3.10 8.37
C PRO A 306 -2.53 -3.52 8.82
N VAL A 307 -1.87 -4.35 8.01
CA VAL A 307 -0.58 -4.97 8.36
C VAL A 307 0.51 -4.49 7.42
N VAL A 308 1.65 -4.06 7.98
CA VAL A 308 2.86 -3.63 7.27
C VAL A 308 2.56 -2.65 6.13
N MET A 309 1.67 -1.67 6.37
CA MET A 309 1.30 -0.68 5.36
C MET A 309 1.08 0.75 5.85
N VAL A 310 0.49 0.96 7.04
CA VAL A 310 0.14 2.30 7.53
C VAL A 310 1.38 3.20 7.53
N SER A 311 1.31 4.32 6.83
CA SER A 311 2.41 5.29 6.72
C SER A 311 1.87 6.66 6.30
N SER A 312 2.44 7.73 6.85
CA SER A 312 2.16 9.09 6.41
C SER A 312 3.07 9.55 5.26
N HIS A 313 4.13 8.79 4.99
CA HIS A 313 5.19 9.11 4.03
C HIS A 313 5.27 8.14 2.84
N PHE A 314 4.41 7.11 2.82
CA PHE A 314 4.26 6.18 1.71
C PHE A 314 2.79 5.80 1.47
N SER A 315 2.27 6.18 0.31
CA SER A 315 0.86 6.00 -0.06
C SER A 315 0.57 4.66 -0.75
N GLY A 316 1.60 3.90 -1.13
CA GLY A 316 1.51 2.67 -1.92
C GLY A 316 2.14 2.86 -3.30
N GLY A 317 3.12 2.01 -3.65
CA GLY A 317 3.87 2.10 -4.91
C GLY A 317 3.11 1.52 -6.12
N CYS A 318 1.99 0.83 -5.86
CA CYS A 318 1.11 0.33 -6.91
C CYS A 318 -0.04 1.29 -7.21
N PRO A 319 -0.39 1.53 -8.48
CA PRO A 319 -1.59 2.29 -8.82
C PRO A 319 -2.90 1.65 -8.33
N CYS A 320 -2.91 0.36 -8.01
CA CYS A 320 -4.05 -0.23 -7.28
C CYS A 320 -4.24 0.34 -5.86
N GLU A 321 -3.24 1.04 -5.33
CA GLU A 321 -3.25 1.67 -3.99
C GLU A 321 -3.35 3.20 -4.09
N SER A 322 -2.65 3.83 -5.04
CA SER A 322 -2.51 5.29 -5.15
C SER A 322 -2.97 5.89 -6.49
N GLY A 323 -3.36 5.06 -7.46
CA GLY A 323 -3.56 5.47 -8.86
C GLY A 323 -4.85 6.26 -9.13
N ARG A 324 -5.78 6.28 -8.16
CA ARG A 324 -7.06 7.03 -8.25
C ARG A 324 -7.02 8.38 -7.53
N GLY A 325 -5.88 8.79 -6.98
CA GLY A 325 -5.76 10.12 -6.37
C GLY A 325 -6.51 10.29 -5.04
N ILE A 326 -6.90 9.21 -4.37
CA ILE A 326 -7.61 9.26 -3.07
C ILE A 326 -6.84 10.07 -2.00
N HIS A 327 -5.51 10.13 -2.09
CA HIS A 327 -4.67 10.90 -1.17
C HIS A 327 -4.72 12.40 -1.42
N LEU A 328 -5.33 12.84 -2.53
CA LEU A 328 -5.60 14.25 -2.84
C LEU A 328 -6.94 14.73 -2.27
N CYS A 329 -7.74 13.83 -1.69
CA CYS A 329 -9.08 14.17 -1.21
C CYS A 329 -9.11 15.22 -0.10
N ALA A 330 -10.22 15.97 -0.08
CA ALA A 330 -10.39 17.18 0.72
C ALA A 330 -9.23 18.17 0.45
N THR A 331 -8.52 18.60 1.49
CA THR A 331 -7.32 19.45 1.38
C THR A 331 -6.03 18.62 1.22
N GLY A 332 -6.17 17.38 0.74
CA GLY A 332 -5.17 16.32 0.75
C GLY A 332 -5.17 15.52 2.05
N THR A 333 -4.85 14.24 1.97
CA THR A 333 -4.81 13.29 3.09
C THR A 333 -3.62 12.32 2.93
N ASN A 334 -3.49 11.32 3.80
CA ASN A 334 -2.51 10.24 3.69
C ASN A 334 -3.04 8.95 4.33
N ASN A 335 -2.31 7.84 4.19
CA ASN A 335 -2.75 6.55 4.74
C ASN A 335 -2.90 6.58 6.27
N ALA A 336 -2.16 7.42 7.01
CA ALA A 336 -2.34 7.54 8.45
C ALA A 336 -3.69 8.18 8.82
N GLU A 337 -4.11 9.23 8.13
CA GLU A 337 -5.42 9.85 8.33
C GLU A 337 -6.57 8.97 7.84
N ILE A 338 -6.39 8.25 6.73
CA ILE A 338 -7.36 7.25 6.27
C ILE A 338 -7.47 6.10 7.30
N ALA A 339 -6.36 5.64 7.89
CA ALA A 339 -6.41 4.65 8.98
C ALA A 339 -7.17 5.19 10.20
N ALA A 340 -6.95 6.45 10.58
CA ALA A 340 -7.69 7.12 11.65
C ALA A 340 -9.20 7.17 11.38
N MET A 341 -9.65 7.06 10.12
CA MET A 341 -11.07 7.01 9.80
C MET A 341 -11.79 5.80 10.39
N ALA A 342 -11.09 4.78 10.89
CA ALA A 342 -11.72 3.70 11.64
C ALA A 342 -12.27 4.15 13.00
N ALA A 343 -11.75 5.22 13.62
CA ALA A 343 -12.18 5.66 14.94
C ALA A 343 -13.70 5.96 14.98
N PRO A 344 -14.48 5.46 15.95
CA PRO A 344 -14.04 4.78 17.17
C PRO A 344 -14.03 3.24 17.09
N MET A 345 -14.09 2.61 15.90
CA MET A 345 -14.09 1.15 15.80
C MET A 345 -12.74 0.53 16.17
N PRO A 346 -12.69 -0.68 16.76
CA PRO A 346 -11.43 -1.36 17.06
C PRO A 346 -10.47 -1.46 15.86
N GLN A 347 -9.23 -0.99 16.05
CA GLN A 347 -8.17 -1.12 15.05
C GLN A 347 -6.84 -1.60 15.66
N LEU A 348 -6.15 -2.50 14.95
CA LEU A 348 -4.78 -2.90 15.26
C LEU A 348 -3.89 -2.59 14.06
N ILE A 349 -2.92 -1.71 14.26
CA ILE A 349 -1.88 -1.43 13.27
C ILE A 349 -0.72 -2.37 13.55
N ILE A 350 -0.32 -3.16 12.55
CA ILE A 350 0.86 -4.01 12.67
C ILE A 350 1.97 -3.42 11.80
N SER A 351 3.12 -3.11 12.40
CA SER A 351 4.27 -2.47 11.74
C SER A 351 5.58 -3.23 12.01
N ASP A 352 6.62 -2.94 11.23
CA ASP A 352 7.96 -3.49 11.38
C ASP A 352 9.05 -2.44 11.16
N GLY A 353 10.30 -2.78 11.48
CA GLY A 353 11.41 -1.83 11.46
C GLY A 353 12.17 -1.74 10.13
N LYS A 354 11.87 -2.60 9.13
CA LYS A 354 12.65 -2.67 7.87
C LYS A 354 11.88 -2.18 6.65
N ASP A 355 10.67 -1.69 6.81
CA ASP A 355 9.88 -1.05 5.76
C ASP A 355 9.42 0.38 6.10
N TRP A 356 8.51 0.94 5.31
CA TRP A 356 7.96 2.28 5.49
C TRP A 356 7.06 2.44 6.72
N THR A 357 6.78 1.36 7.46
CA THR A 357 6.04 1.38 8.72
C THR A 357 6.95 1.54 9.93
N ASN A 358 8.26 1.66 9.73
CA ASN A 358 9.22 1.84 10.82
C ASN A 358 8.94 3.07 11.70
N ALA A 359 8.37 4.13 11.13
CA ALA A 359 8.02 5.34 11.85
C ALA A 359 6.72 5.24 12.66
N VAL A 360 5.91 4.19 12.43
CA VAL A 360 4.56 4.07 13.01
C VAL A 360 4.52 4.26 14.52
N PRO A 361 5.40 3.65 15.34
CA PRO A 361 5.33 3.81 16.80
C PRO A 361 5.44 5.26 17.27
N GLU A 362 6.26 6.06 16.58
CA GLU A 362 6.63 7.43 16.99
C GLU A 362 5.86 8.51 16.23
N LEU A 363 5.36 8.20 15.02
CA LEU A 363 4.77 9.19 14.12
C LEU A 363 3.29 8.91 13.84
N GLU A 364 2.96 7.83 13.12
CA GLU A 364 1.59 7.58 12.70
C GLU A 364 0.68 7.11 13.85
N PHE A 365 1.17 6.28 14.76
CA PHE A 365 0.35 5.74 15.86
C PHE A 365 -0.11 6.82 16.84
N PRO A 366 0.74 7.76 17.34
CA PRO A 366 0.28 8.87 18.16
C PRO A 366 -0.76 9.75 17.45
N PHE A 367 -0.55 10.02 16.16
CA PHE A 367 -1.50 10.78 15.34
C PHE A 367 -2.87 10.09 15.24
N ILE A 368 -2.88 8.78 14.94
CA ILE A 368 -4.13 8.00 14.86
C ILE A 368 -4.79 7.88 16.23
N LYS A 369 -4.02 7.65 17.30
CA LYS A 369 -4.52 7.55 18.67
C LYS A 369 -5.20 8.85 19.12
N ARG A 370 -4.73 10.01 18.67
CA ARG A 370 -5.42 11.30 18.89
C ARG A 370 -6.82 11.32 18.26
N ALA A 371 -7.01 10.78 17.06
CA ALA A 371 -8.35 10.71 16.47
C ALA A 371 -9.30 9.84 17.31
N TYR A 372 -8.80 8.78 17.94
CA TYR A 372 -9.57 7.98 18.90
C TYR A 372 -9.86 8.72 20.21
N SER A 373 -8.95 9.58 20.69
CA SER A 373 -9.17 10.35 21.92
C SER A 373 -10.31 11.36 21.78
N LEU A 374 -10.61 11.84 20.58
CA LEU A 374 -11.78 12.69 20.31
C LEU A 374 -13.11 11.99 20.60
N PHE A 375 -13.13 10.65 20.63
CA PHE A 375 -14.28 9.85 21.02
C PHE A 375 -14.19 9.30 22.46
N GLY A 376 -13.07 9.51 23.15
CA GLY A 376 -12.80 8.85 24.44
C GLY A 376 -12.39 7.37 24.33
N GLU A 377 -12.03 6.89 23.14
CA GLU A 377 -11.93 5.44 22.83
C GLU A 377 -10.50 4.98 22.52
N THR A 378 -9.50 5.54 23.19
CA THR A 378 -8.08 5.25 22.92
C THR A 378 -7.68 3.79 23.15
N GLU A 379 -8.46 3.03 23.91
CA GLU A 379 -8.21 1.61 24.20
C GLU A 379 -8.59 0.68 23.02
N LEU A 380 -9.32 1.23 22.03
CA LEU A 380 -9.74 0.50 20.83
C LEU A 380 -8.68 0.49 19.73
N ILE A 381 -7.63 1.31 19.86
CA ILE A 381 -6.51 1.38 18.90
C ILE A 381 -5.23 0.83 19.52
N LYS A 382 -4.53 -0.05 18.80
CA LYS A 382 -3.26 -0.64 19.23
C LYS A 382 -2.24 -0.65 18.10
N ASN A 383 -0.96 -0.61 18.46
CA ASN A 383 0.13 -0.90 17.54
C ASN A 383 0.95 -2.10 18.04
N ALA A 384 1.10 -3.12 17.19
CA ALA A 384 2.06 -4.20 17.38
C ALA A 384 3.25 -3.94 16.44
N HIS A 385 4.36 -3.49 17.01
CA HIS A 385 5.56 -3.15 16.27
C HIS A 385 6.65 -4.23 16.40
N PHE A 386 7.17 -4.69 15.26
CA PHE A 386 8.19 -5.72 15.17
C PHE A 386 9.51 -5.12 14.65
N ALA A 387 10.23 -4.40 15.53
CA ALA A 387 11.39 -3.58 15.16
C ALA A 387 12.52 -4.32 14.40
N ASN A 388 12.71 -5.61 14.67
CA ASN A 388 13.79 -6.40 14.04
C ASN A 388 13.33 -7.20 12.81
N GLU A 389 12.04 -7.19 12.51
CA GLU A 389 11.46 -7.92 11.39
C GLU A 389 11.34 -7.03 10.15
N GLY A 390 10.88 -7.61 9.03
CA GLY A 390 10.65 -6.88 7.80
C GLY A 390 9.30 -7.15 7.17
N HIS A 391 9.20 -6.70 5.91
CA HIS A 391 7.97 -6.61 5.14
C HIS A 391 7.40 -7.98 4.77
N ASP A 392 6.51 -8.50 5.62
CA ASP A 392 5.79 -9.75 5.41
C ASP A 392 4.46 -9.79 6.17
N TYR A 393 3.64 -10.80 5.89
CA TYR A 393 2.56 -11.20 6.77
C TYR A 393 2.86 -12.59 7.37
N GLY A 394 4.02 -12.66 8.05
CA GLY A 394 4.60 -13.81 8.71
C GLY A 394 3.89 -14.23 10.00
N VAL A 395 4.46 -15.22 10.68
CA VAL A 395 3.86 -15.86 11.88
C VAL A 395 3.64 -14.83 12.98
N SER A 396 4.66 -14.05 13.34
CA SER A 396 4.62 -12.97 14.34
C SER A 396 3.45 -12.00 14.13
N LYS A 397 3.30 -11.47 12.90
CA LYS A 397 2.19 -10.58 12.53
C LYS A 397 0.83 -11.27 12.64
N ARG A 398 0.73 -12.55 12.27
CA ARG A 398 -0.51 -13.33 12.46
C ARG A 398 -0.83 -13.57 13.93
N MET A 399 0.18 -13.86 14.77
CA MET A 399 0.03 -14.04 16.21
C MET A 399 -0.43 -12.77 16.94
N ALA A 400 -0.06 -11.58 16.44
CA ALA A 400 -0.62 -10.33 16.94
C ALA A 400 -2.07 -10.10 16.48
N MET A 401 -2.39 -10.47 15.23
CA MET A 401 -3.72 -10.25 14.66
C MET A 401 -4.80 -11.16 15.25
N TYR A 402 -4.54 -12.47 15.45
CA TYR A 402 -5.59 -13.41 15.85
C TYR A 402 -6.28 -13.06 17.18
N PRO A 403 -5.56 -12.75 18.28
CA PRO A 403 -6.21 -12.41 19.55
C PRO A 403 -7.02 -11.12 19.46
N PHE A 404 -6.57 -10.16 18.64
CA PHE A 404 -7.29 -8.91 18.42
C PHE A 404 -8.62 -9.14 17.70
N MET A 405 -8.60 -9.88 16.59
CA MET A 405 -9.82 -10.28 15.89
C MET A 405 -10.73 -11.11 16.79
N ALA A 406 -10.17 -12.06 17.54
CA ALA A 406 -10.94 -12.89 18.46
C ALA A 406 -11.69 -12.07 19.52
N LYS A 407 -11.00 -11.10 20.14
CA LYS A 407 -11.60 -10.20 21.13
C LYS A 407 -12.78 -9.42 20.54
N TYR A 408 -12.56 -8.70 19.44
CA TYR A 408 -13.53 -7.71 18.96
C TYR A 408 -14.63 -8.28 18.05
N LEU A 409 -14.43 -9.47 17.48
CA LEU A 409 -15.46 -10.19 16.74
C LEU A 409 -16.11 -11.32 17.55
N GLY A 410 -15.65 -11.58 18.78
CA GLY A 410 -16.15 -12.67 19.62
C GLY A 410 -15.85 -14.05 19.02
N LEU A 411 -14.63 -14.22 18.49
CA LEU A 411 -14.15 -15.52 18.01
C LEU A 411 -13.60 -16.35 19.18
N ASP A 412 -13.59 -17.66 18.97
CA ASP A 412 -13.20 -18.66 19.95
C ASP A 412 -11.72 -19.03 19.77
N LEU A 413 -10.85 -18.30 20.48
CA LEU A 413 -9.39 -18.46 20.40
C LEU A 413 -8.95 -19.85 20.89
N ASP A 414 -9.65 -20.43 21.86
CA ASP A 414 -9.31 -21.72 22.46
C ASP A 414 -9.35 -22.88 21.45
N LYS A 415 -10.16 -22.76 20.39
CA LYS A 415 -10.20 -23.76 19.29
C LYS A 415 -8.91 -23.91 18.51
N VAL A 416 -8.05 -22.90 18.56
CA VAL A 416 -6.77 -22.89 17.86
C VAL A 416 -5.58 -22.85 18.82
N THR A 417 -5.81 -22.79 20.13
CA THR A 417 -4.76 -22.78 21.14
C THR A 417 -4.36 -24.22 21.52
N ASN A 418 -3.06 -24.47 21.66
CA ASN A 418 -2.50 -25.75 22.10
C ASN A 418 -2.48 -25.87 23.63
N LYS A 419 -2.05 -27.02 24.17
CA LYS A 419 -1.95 -27.25 25.62
C LYS A 419 -0.98 -26.31 26.36
N LYS A 420 -0.11 -25.62 25.64
CA LYS A 420 0.85 -24.63 26.19
C LYS A 420 0.28 -23.21 26.19
N GLY A 421 -0.94 -22.99 25.72
CA GLY A 421 -1.53 -21.65 25.60
C GLY A 421 -1.10 -20.90 24.34
N GLU A 422 -0.48 -21.57 23.36
CA GLU A 422 -0.01 -20.94 22.11
C GLU A 422 -0.95 -21.25 20.95
N ILE A 423 -1.15 -20.30 20.04
CA ILE A 423 -1.94 -20.52 18.82
C ILE A 423 -1.18 -21.49 17.89
N ASP A 424 -1.85 -22.56 17.47
CA ASP A 424 -1.31 -23.66 16.69
C ASP A 424 -1.86 -23.68 15.26
N GLU A 425 -1.03 -23.20 14.33
CA GLU A 425 -1.31 -23.20 12.90
C GLU A 425 -1.06 -24.54 12.20
N SER A 426 -0.38 -25.50 12.86
CA SER A 426 0.06 -26.75 12.23
C SER A 426 -1.09 -27.65 11.77
N LYS A 427 -2.29 -27.43 12.33
CA LYS A 427 -3.52 -28.16 12.01
C LYS A 427 -4.30 -27.57 10.83
N CYS A 428 -3.75 -26.58 10.12
CA CYS A 428 -4.32 -26.03 8.90
C CYS A 428 -3.80 -26.79 7.68
N VAL A 429 -4.67 -27.01 6.69
CA VAL A 429 -4.29 -27.67 5.44
C VAL A 429 -3.96 -26.57 4.45
N VAL A 430 -2.82 -26.70 3.78
CA VAL A 430 -2.44 -25.86 2.65
C VAL A 430 -2.83 -26.63 1.39
N GLU A 431 -3.84 -26.14 0.69
CA GLU A 431 -4.28 -26.71 -0.56
C GLU A 431 -3.31 -26.35 -1.70
N PRO A 432 -3.13 -27.24 -2.68
CA PRO A 432 -2.45 -26.88 -3.93
C PRO A 432 -3.29 -25.85 -4.69
N TYR A 433 -2.62 -25.08 -5.54
CA TYR A 433 -3.17 -23.97 -6.32
C TYR A 433 -4.48 -24.29 -7.04
N GLU A 434 -4.49 -25.43 -7.71
CA GLU A 434 -5.57 -25.88 -8.60
C GLU A 434 -6.88 -26.08 -7.84
N LYS A 435 -6.81 -26.41 -6.54
CA LYS A 435 -8.00 -26.56 -5.70
C LYS A 435 -8.65 -25.23 -5.33
N LEU A 436 -7.97 -24.11 -5.55
CA LEU A 436 -8.43 -22.76 -5.23
C LEU A 436 -8.97 -22.01 -6.46
N PHE A 437 -8.91 -22.63 -7.65
CA PHE A 437 -9.53 -22.13 -8.87
C PHE A 437 -11.05 -22.33 -8.87
N VAL A 438 -11.74 -21.41 -9.53
CA VAL A 438 -13.18 -21.41 -9.77
C VAL A 438 -13.47 -21.91 -11.17
N PHE A 439 -12.67 -21.47 -12.15
CA PHE A 439 -12.92 -21.64 -13.57
C PHE A 439 -12.21 -22.85 -14.18
N GLY A 440 -11.62 -23.71 -13.35
CA GLY A 440 -10.88 -24.89 -13.79
C GLY A 440 -9.43 -24.59 -14.16
N ASN A 441 -8.63 -25.63 -14.41
CA ASN A 441 -7.17 -25.51 -14.52
C ASN A 441 -6.71 -24.72 -15.74
N LYS A 442 -7.58 -24.60 -16.76
CA LYS A 442 -7.30 -23.84 -17.99
C LYS A 442 -8.28 -22.68 -18.17
N GLY A 443 -9.07 -22.35 -17.14
CA GLY A 443 -10.12 -21.34 -17.23
C GLY A 443 -11.31 -21.76 -18.10
N GLU A 444 -11.48 -23.06 -18.36
CA GLU A 444 -12.50 -23.61 -19.26
C GLU A 444 -13.95 -23.35 -18.80
N ASN A 445 -14.15 -23.02 -17.52
CA ASN A 445 -15.45 -22.67 -16.94
C ASN A 445 -15.64 -21.16 -16.75
N LEU A 446 -14.77 -20.31 -17.33
CA LEU A 446 -14.98 -18.86 -17.33
C LEU A 446 -16.28 -18.54 -18.08
N PRO A 447 -17.21 -17.75 -17.51
CA PRO A 447 -18.46 -17.39 -18.16
C PRO A 447 -18.25 -16.72 -19.52
N LYS A 448 -19.14 -16.99 -20.48
CA LYS A 448 -19.02 -16.48 -21.86
C LYS A 448 -19.10 -14.95 -21.97
N ASN A 449 -19.77 -14.29 -21.02
CA ASN A 449 -19.86 -12.84 -20.92
C ASN A 449 -18.63 -12.20 -20.24
N ALA A 450 -17.62 -12.99 -19.85
CA ALA A 450 -16.44 -12.46 -19.17
C ALA A 450 -15.71 -11.43 -20.05
N LEU A 451 -15.54 -10.23 -19.51
CA LEU A 451 -14.90 -9.09 -20.16
C LEU A 451 -13.41 -9.33 -20.25
N LYS A 452 -12.82 -9.08 -21.43
CA LYS A 452 -11.40 -9.30 -21.69
C LYS A 452 -10.64 -8.08 -22.22
N ASP A 453 -11.33 -6.96 -22.33
CA ASP A 453 -10.77 -5.71 -22.83
C ASP A 453 -10.76 -4.68 -21.71
N ILE A 454 -9.57 -4.17 -21.39
CA ILE A 454 -9.38 -3.12 -20.38
C ILE A 454 -10.08 -1.82 -20.79
N ASN A 455 -10.16 -1.50 -22.07
CA ASN A 455 -10.81 -0.27 -22.54
C ASN A 455 -12.33 -0.34 -22.31
N GLU A 456 -12.94 -1.49 -22.56
CA GLU A 456 -14.34 -1.71 -22.22
C GLU A 456 -14.60 -1.64 -20.71
N LEU A 457 -13.64 -2.09 -19.88
CA LEU A 457 -13.73 -1.91 -18.43
C LEU A 457 -13.76 -0.43 -18.03
N TYR A 458 -12.92 0.41 -18.64
CA TYR A 458 -12.96 1.87 -18.41
C TYR A 458 -14.28 2.49 -18.89
N LYS A 459 -14.81 2.05 -20.04
CA LYS A 459 -16.10 2.53 -20.56
C LYS A 459 -17.28 2.25 -19.63
N LEU A 460 -17.24 1.17 -18.84
CA LEU A 460 -18.27 0.92 -17.81
C LEU A 460 -18.40 2.06 -16.80
N PHE A 461 -17.35 2.86 -16.61
CA PHE A 461 -17.33 4.03 -15.72
C PHE A 461 -17.44 5.35 -16.51
N GLY A 462 -17.67 5.30 -17.82
CA GLY A 462 -17.64 6.48 -18.69
C GLY A 462 -16.25 7.13 -18.78
N GLU A 463 -15.19 6.32 -18.67
CA GLU A 463 -13.79 6.76 -18.72
C GLU A 463 -13.08 6.18 -19.96
N GLU A 464 -11.93 6.78 -20.30
CA GLU A 464 -11.01 6.25 -21.31
C GLU A 464 -9.71 5.79 -20.65
N ASN A 465 -9.15 4.69 -21.14
CA ASN A 465 -7.85 4.22 -20.70
C ASN A 465 -6.73 4.95 -21.47
N HIS A 466 -6.08 5.91 -20.82
CA HIS A 466 -4.95 6.65 -21.40
C HIS A 466 -3.58 6.02 -21.10
N ARG A 467 -3.53 4.85 -20.47
CA ARG A 467 -2.25 4.20 -20.22
C ARG A 467 -1.73 3.58 -21.52
N GLU A 468 -0.65 4.14 -22.03
CA GLU A 468 0.19 3.45 -22.99
C GLU A 468 0.96 2.34 -22.25
N ASP A 469 0.72 1.08 -22.60
CA ASP A 469 1.50 -0.02 -22.05
C ASP A 469 2.97 0.16 -22.47
N GLU A 470 3.82 0.60 -21.54
CA GLU A 470 5.27 0.70 -21.76
C GLU A 470 5.93 -0.65 -22.11
N VAL A 471 5.18 -1.76 -22.11
CA VAL A 471 5.64 -3.08 -22.56
C VAL A 471 5.46 -3.24 -24.06
N LYS A 472 6.13 -2.38 -24.83
CA LYS A 472 6.68 -2.68 -26.16
C LYS A 472 7.84 -1.73 -26.46
N LYS A 473 9.04 -2.11 -26.03
CA LYS A 473 10.28 -1.95 -26.79
C LYS A 473 11.31 -2.97 -26.32
#